data_AF-A0A377GFV8-F1
#
_entry.id   AF-A0A377GFV8-F1
#
_cell.length_a   1.000
_cell.length_b   1.000
_cell.length_c   1.000
_cell.angle_alpha   90.00
_cell.angle_beta   90.00
_cell.angle_gamma   90.00
#
_symmetry.space_group_name_H-M   'P 1'
#
loop_
_entity.id
_entity.type
_entity.pdbx_description
1 polymer ?
#
loop_
_entity_poly.entity_id
_entity_poly.type
_entity_poly.pdbx_seq_one_letter_code
_entity_poly.pdbx_strand_id
1 'polypeptide(L)'
;MQDKLEPQGYIDELRKGNYIAAAMGLGQELHDRYQKFSTEPLDGDVMIPLMTTLLAETNIAIEDMPMIQHGILSTGMGEQAGYMTHVLSATLKLLSHEAWLKEQEGNQEKSPQDIRKMVRNEVTELLETNDNKVNKIKKIEEIADGKEKKETEALIAKEMTYQKTFAYAVEHLIKENNALIRETGNLLIKRLNEVEAEIEKLEGEKGSLDATSISLRIQLKKLNADRDKLDKKQFIIQENELHEKITLLEQLEKSRFLKLNLEDDLARLITQPKEFNASKALSWISNEKTLQEARQKVESYLGFLNSNPIDESENNLDLLKAYDARKYAAAMMLTAIKTASLRSPEATLTLLNDNAKIIEENLPGKEGGDLVGWFSDGDSKEDLQEVQQKIASYLTFLDQNVVENPDENPKLLKAYEARKDAAETMLMVVKTASLRSPEATLTLLKDNAKTIEKNLPGPWELGIIAWIIDRFINKSEMRKTTDDTLMSTKAQIKTLGTKNSFMQSKKMLEEIKGNGEEHKGPGSTIP
;
A
#
# COMPACT_ATOMS: atom_id res chain seq x y z
N MET A 1 -34.97 32.32 7.12
CA MET A 1 -36.08 31.35 7.10
C MET A 1 -35.84 30.45 5.91
N GLN A 2 -35.42 29.21 6.12
CA GLN A 2 -35.51 28.20 5.08
C GLN A 2 -36.99 27.84 4.96
N ASP A 3 -37.52 27.80 3.74
CA ASP A 3 -38.88 27.33 3.51
C ASP A 3 -38.98 25.88 4.02
N LYS A 4 -40.04 25.61 4.80
CA LYS A 4 -40.27 24.29 5.38
C LYS A 4 -40.52 23.29 4.25
N LEU A 5 -39.67 22.26 4.15
CA LEU A 5 -39.83 21.20 3.15
C LEU A 5 -40.82 20.14 3.65
N GLU A 6 -41.52 19.51 2.71
CA GLU A 6 -42.22 18.25 2.98
C GLU A 6 -41.22 17.12 3.21
N PRO A 7 -41.63 15.99 3.84
CA PRO A 7 -40.72 14.87 4.12
C PRO A 7 -39.90 14.40 2.92
N GLN A 8 -40.50 14.35 1.73
CA GLN A 8 -39.80 14.00 0.49
C GLN A 8 -38.68 14.99 0.16
N GLY A 9 -38.89 16.28 0.39
CA GLY A 9 -37.86 17.31 0.16
C GLY A 9 -36.63 17.09 1.03
N TYR A 10 -36.78 16.62 2.26
CA TYR A 10 -35.64 16.27 3.12
C TYR A 10 -34.90 15.01 2.64
N ILE A 11 -35.59 14.04 2.06
CA ILE A 11 -34.96 12.88 1.39
C ILE A 11 -34.18 13.32 0.13
N ASP A 12 -34.71 14.29 -0.60
CA ASP A 12 -33.98 14.83 -1.75
C ASP A 12 -32.74 15.64 -1.32
N GLU A 13 -32.77 16.30 -0.17
CA GLU A 13 -31.57 16.93 0.43
C GLU A 13 -30.54 15.90 0.91
N LEU A 14 -30.98 14.77 1.49
CA LEU A 14 -30.13 13.64 1.84
C LEU A 14 -29.34 13.13 0.61
N ARG A 15 -30.04 12.93 -0.52
CA ARG A 15 -29.45 12.50 -1.80
C ARG A 15 -28.45 13.48 -2.41
N LYS A 16 -28.56 14.76 -2.07
CA LYS A 16 -27.61 15.82 -2.48
C LYS A 16 -26.42 15.97 -1.53
N GLY A 17 -26.40 15.21 -0.44
CA GLY A 17 -25.38 15.31 0.61
C GLY A 17 -25.61 16.44 1.62
N ASN A 18 -26.79 17.06 1.64
CA ASN A 18 -27.15 18.12 2.58
C ASN A 18 -27.68 17.52 3.90
N TYR A 19 -26.83 16.75 4.58
CA TYR A 19 -27.22 15.90 5.72
C TYR A 19 -27.81 16.66 6.90
N ILE A 20 -27.29 17.84 7.21
CA ILE A 20 -27.82 18.65 8.31
C ILE A 20 -29.26 19.07 8.01
N ALA A 21 -29.54 19.48 6.77
CA ALA A 21 -30.89 19.87 6.35
C ALA A 21 -31.85 18.67 6.40
N ALA A 22 -31.40 17.50 5.93
CA ALA A 22 -32.20 16.27 6.00
C ALA A 22 -32.49 15.84 7.46
N ALA A 23 -31.44 15.73 8.27
CA ALA A 23 -31.53 15.24 9.66
C ALA A 23 -32.38 16.16 10.54
N MET A 24 -32.03 17.44 10.58
CA MET A 24 -32.74 18.41 11.42
C MET A 24 -34.14 18.68 10.89
N GLY A 25 -34.32 18.68 9.57
CA GLY A 25 -35.62 18.87 8.94
C GLY A 25 -36.62 17.78 9.29
N LEU A 26 -36.21 16.51 9.16
CA LEU A 26 -37.04 15.36 9.54
C LEU A 26 -37.27 15.31 11.06
N GLY A 27 -36.24 15.58 11.87
CA GLY A 27 -36.36 15.64 13.33
C GLY A 27 -37.35 16.71 13.80
N GLN A 28 -37.29 17.92 13.21
CA GLN A 28 -38.22 19.00 13.50
C GLN A 28 -39.64 18.63 13.05
N GLU A 29 -39.80 17.99 11.90
CA GLU A 29 -41.11 17.56 11.40
C GLU A 29 -41.78 16.55 12.34
N LEU A 30 -41.00 15.65 12.94
CA LEU A 30 -41.49 14.75 13.98
C LEU A 30 -41.99 15.51 15.20
N HIS A 31 -41.21 16.45 15.72
CA HIS A 31 -41.63 17.25 16.88
C HIS A 31 -42.89 18.08 16.55
N ASP A 32 -42.92 18.76 15.40
CA ASP A 32 -44.07 19.59 14.99
C ASP A 32 -45.36 18.76 14.88
N ARG A 33 -45.28 17.54 14.33
CA ARG A 33 -46.45 16.67 14.12
C ARG A 33 -46.87 15.94 15.38
N TYR A 34 -45.92 15.37 16.13
CA TYR A 34 -46.20 14.35 17.13
C TYR A 34 -46.00 14.80 18.57
N GLN A 35 -45.20 15.84 18.86
CA GLN A 35 -44.95 16.30 20.24
C GLN A 35 -46.25 16.69 20.96
N LYS A 36 -47.23 17.23 20.22
CA LYS A 36 -48.55 17.58 20.78
C LYS A 36 -49.33 16.38 21.31
N PHE A 37 -48.99 15.17 20.88
CA PHE A 37 -49.57 13.90 21.32
C PHE A 37 -48.73 13.18 22.38
N SER A 38 -47.65 13.80 22.88
CA SER A 38 -46.89 13.29 24.03
C SER A 38 -46.96 14.26 25.21
N THR A 39 -46.82 13.73 26.43
CA THR A 39 -46.64 14.53 27.66
C THR A 39 -45.17 14.74 28.00
N GLU A 40 -44.29 13.94 27.42
CA GLU A 40 -42.84 13.97 27.61
C GLU A 40 -42.15 14.35 26.28
N PRO A 41 -40.92 14.86 26.30
CA PRO A 41 -40.11 14.99 25.10
C PRO A 41 -40.05 13.64 24.36
N LEU A 42 -40.18 13.65 23.04
CA LEU A 42 -40.02 12.44 22.24
C LEU A 42 -38.58 11.93 22.38
N ASP A 43 -38.41 10.73 22.92
CA ASP A 43 -37.11 10.07 23.09
C ASP A 43 -36.82 9.08 21.95
N GLY A 44 -35.65 8.43 21.98
CA GLY A 44 -35.20 7.56 20.88
C GLY A 44 -36.16 6.40 20.55
N ASP A 45 -36.73 5.76 21.56
CA ASP A 45 -37.63 4.60 21.39
C ASP A 45 -38.94 5.01 20.73
N VAL A 46 -39.47 6.19 21.07
CA VAL A 46 -40.66 6.77 20.44
C VAL A 46 -40.34 7.36 19.07
N MET A 47 -39.14 7.90 18.87
CA MET A 47 -38.77 8.60 17.64
C MET A 47 -38.59 7.68 16.44
N ILE A 48 -38.12 6.44 16.63
CA ILE A 48 -37.95 5.50 15.51
C ILE A 48 -39.28 5.14 14.84
N PRO A 49 -40.33 4.68 15.57
CA PRO A 49 -41.61 4.38 14.95
C PRO A 49 -42.27 5.60 14.31
N LEU A 50 -42.18 6.77 14.93
CA LEU A 50 -42.69 8.01 14.33
C LEU A 50 -41.91 8.39 13.06
N MET A 51 -40.58 8.25 13.06
CA MET A 51 -39.75 8.45 11.87
C MET A 51 -40.13 7.47 10.76
N THR A 52 -40.44 6.21 11.08
CA THR A 52 -40.92 5.21 10.11
C THR A 52 -42.21 5.69 9.43
N THR A 53 -43.16 6.24 10.20
CA THR A 53 -44.40 6.79 9.63
C THR A 53 -44.15 7.99 8.72
N LEU A 54 -43.21 8.87 9.09
CA LEU A 54 -42.83 10.02 8.29
C LEU A 54 -42.15 9.60 6.98
N LEU A 55 -41.24 8.62 7.05
CA LEU A 55 -40.55 8.08 5.89
C LEU A 55 -41.48 7.31 4.95
N ALA A 56 -42.59 6.77 5.44
CA ALA A 56 -43.63 6.15 4.61
C ALA A 56 -44.30 7.14 3.64
N GLU A 57 -44.19 8.46 3.90
CA GLU A 57 -44.64 9.53 2.98
C GLU A 57 -43.70 9.76 1.80
N THR A 58 -42.51 9.15 1.84
CA THR A 58 -41.43 9.40 0.89
C THR A 58 -41.21 8.21 -0.05
N ASN A 59 -40.38 8.43 -1.07
CA ASN A 59 -39.87 7.41 -1.96
C ASN A 59 -38.51 6.86 -1.51
N ILE A 60 -38.16 6.96 -0.21
CA ILE A 60 -36.91 6.40 0.31
C ILE A 60 -36.80 4.91 -0.03
N ALA A 61 -35.64 4.47 -0.49
CA ALA A 61 -35.44 3.14 -1.03
C ALA A 61 -34.13 2.52 -0.51
N ILE A 62 -33.94 1.25 -0.83
CA ILE A 62 -32.73 0.51 -0.45
C ILE A 62 -31.47 1.21 -1.02
N GLU A 63 -31.59 1.80 -2.20
CA GLU A 63 -30.51 2.51 -2.90
C GLU A 63 -30.09 3.81 -2.21
N ASP A 64 -30.90 4.33 -1.28
CA ASP A 64 -30.55 5.51 -0.48
C ASP A 64 -29.65 5.17 0.72
N MET A 65 -29.45 3.87 1.02
CA MET A 65 -28.64 3.40 2.16
C MET A 65 -27.19 3.93 2.19
N PRO A 66 -26.45 3.96 1.07
CA PRO A 66 -25.12 4.59 1.04
C PRO A 66 -25.15 6.07 1.42
N MET A 67 -26.24 6.78 1.13
CA MET A 67 -26.39 8.20 1.40
C MET A 67 -26.68 8.44 2.88
N ILE A 68 -27.52 7.60 3.48
CA ILE A 68 -27.78 7.59 4.93
C ILE A 68 -26.49 7.27 5.69
N GLN A 69 -25.76 6.23 5.27
CA GLN A 69 -24.48 5.84 5.87
C GLN A 69 -23.47 6.98 5.77
N HIS A 70 -23.35 7.62 4.59
CA HIS A 70 -22.49 8.79 4.43
C HIS A 70 -22.90 9.93 5.36
N GLY A 71 -24.21 10.17 5.53
CA GLY A 71 -24.76 11.17 6.43
C GLY A 71 -24.32 10.94 7.87
N ILE A 72 -24.48 9.71 8.38
CA ILE A 72 -24.03 9.32 9.73
C ILE A 72 -22.54 9.63 9.91
N LEU A 73 -21.69 9.19 8.97
CA LEU A 73 -20.25 9.43 9.02
C LEU A 73 -19.89 10.92 8.98
N SER A 74 -20.65 11.72 8.23
CA SER A 74 -20.35 13.14 7.99
C SER A 74 -20.88 14.09 9.06
N THR A 75 -21.96 13.72 9.77
CA THR A 75 -22.57 14.58 10.78
C THR A 75 -21.83 14.61 12.12
N GLY A 76 -20.84 13.72 12.32
CA GLY A 76 -20.02 13.69 13.52
C GLY A 76 -20.79 13.30 14.79
N MET A 77 -20.60 14.04 15.89
CA MET A 77 -21.33 13.82 17.15
C MET A 77 -22.29 14.98 17.43
N GLY A 78 -23.51 14.66 17.90
CA GLY A 78 -24.52 15.65 18.25
C GLY A 78 -25.93 15.21 17.88
N GLU A 79 -26.87 16.15 18.01
CA GLU A 79 -28.29 15.94 17.72
C GLU A 79 -28.53 15.52 16.26
N GLN A 80 -27.79 16.10 15.30
CA GLN A 80 -27.88 15.74 13.88
C GLN A 80 -27.51 14.27 13.64
N ALA A 81 -26.47 13.78 14.32
CA ALA A 81 -26.05 12.39 14.21
C ALA A 81 -27.07 11.43 14.85
N GLY A 82 -27.70 11.86 15.95
CA GLY A 82 -28.83 11.16 16.56
C GLY A 82 -30.00 11.02 15.59
N TYR A 83 -30.41 12.12 14.95
CA TYR A 83 -31.47 12.07 13.94
C TYR A 83 -31.10 11.24 12.72
N MET A 84 -29.85 11.29 12.24
CA MET A 84 -29.47 10.41 11.13
C MET A 84 -29.48 8.94 11.50
N THR A 85 -29.14 8.60 12.74
CA THR A 85 -29.27 7.23 13.25
C THR A 85 -30.74 6.82 13.30
N HIS A 86 -31.65 7.71 13.70
CA HIS A 86 -33.09 7.44 13.65
C HIS A 86 -33.60 7.26 12.21
N VAL A 87 -33.15 8.07 11.25
CA VAL A 87 -33.49 7.89 9.83
C VAL A 87 -33.04 6.51 9.35
N LEU A 88 -31.81 6.08 9.69
CA LEU A 88 -31.33 4.74 9.34
C LEU A 88 -32.23 3.64 9.91
N SER A 89 -32.44 3.63 11.22
CA SER A 89 -33.24 2.61 11.90
C SER A 89 -34.67 2.56 11.37
N ALA A 90 -35.28 3.71 11.16
CA ALA A 90 -36.63 3.82 10.61
C ALA A 90 -36.71 3.38 9.15
N THR A 91 -35.70 3.67 8.33
CA THR A 91 -35.63 3.21 6.94
C THR A 91 -35.54 1.69 6.89
N LEU A 92 -34.69 1.09 7.73
CA LEU A 92 -34.55 -0.36 7.81
C LEU A 92 -35.87 -1.02 8.19
N LYS A 93 -36.54 -0.49 9.22
CA LYS A 93 -37.84 -0.98 9.67
C LYS A 93 -38.91 -0.84 8.59
N LEU A 94 -39.00 0.32 7.95
CA LEU A 94 -39.95 0.58 6.88
C LEU A 94 -39.80 -0.39 5.71
N LEU A 95 -38.58 -0.57 5.20
CA LEU A 95 -38.32 -1.41 4.04
C LEU A 95 -38.49 -2.90 4.36
N SER A 96 -38.10 -3.32 5.58
CA SER A 96 -38.32 -4.67 6.08
C SER A 96 -39.81 -4.98 6.21
N HIS A 97 -40.59 -4.04 6.73
CA HIS A 97 -42.04 -4.18 6.86
C HIS A 97 -42.76 -4.15 5.52
N GLU A 98 -42.35 -3.27 4.60
CA GLU A 98 -42.88 -3.23 3.23
C GLU A 98 -42.69 -4.57 2.51
N ALA A 99 -41.50 -5.17 2.63
CA ALA A 99 -41.22 -6.48 2.04
C ALA A 99 -42.11 -7.59 2.63
N TRP A 100 -42.32 -7.58 3.94
CA TRP A 100 -43.24 -8.53 4.59
C TRP A 100 -44.69 -8.34 4.13
N LEU A 101 -45.15 -7.09 4.01
CA LEU A 101 -46.51 -6.76 3.57
C LEU A 101 -46.77 -7.20 2.12
N LYS A 102 -45.78 -7.10 1.23
CA LYS A 102 -45.89 -7.56 -0.16
C LYS A 102 -46.10 -9.07 -0.31
N GLU A 103 -45.65 -9.86 0.66
CA GLU A 103 -45.87 -11.31 0.65
C GLU A 103 -47.28 -11.72 1.09
N GLN A 104 -48.02 -10.81 1.73
CA GLN A 104 -49.37 -11.08 2.19
C GLN A 104 -50.36 -11.17 1.02
N GLU A 105 -51.35 -12.05 1.15
CA GLU A 105 -52.40 -12.23 0.15
C GLU A 105 -53.11 -10.91 -0.18
N GLY A 106 -53.20 -10.59 -1.48
CA GLY A 106 -53.83 -9.37 -1.98
C GLY A 106 -52.89 -8.15 -2.08
N ASN A 107 -51.62 -8.30 -1.71
CA ASN A 107 -50.62 -7.22 -1.77
C ASN A 107 -49.50 -7.45 -2.79
N GLN A 108 -49.43 -8.63 -3.43
CA GLN A 108 -48.30 -9.02 -4.29
C GLN A 108 -48.06 -8.08 -5.47
N GLU A 109 -49.13 -7.55 -6.07
CA GLU A 109 -49.07 -6.64 -7.23
C GLU A 109 -49.02 -5.16 -6.84
N LYS A 110 -49.05 -4.84 -5.53
CA LYS A 110 -49.06 -3.45 -5.06
C LYS A 110 -47.67 -2.83 -5.19
N SER A 111 -47.65 -1.57 -5.61
CA SER A 111 -46.41 -0.78 -5.61
C SER A 111 -45.93 -0.54 -4.16
N PRO A 112 -44.62 -0.30 -3.94
CA PRO A 112 -44.09 0.18 -2.66
C PRO A 112 -44.91 1.32 -2.04
N GLN A 113 -45.32 2.28 -2.86
CA GLN A 113 -46.07 3.45 -2.43
C GLN A 113 -47.48 3.09 -1.95
N ASP A 114 -48.13 2.10 -2.58
CA ASP A 114 -49.46 1.65 -2.17
C ASP A 114 -49.40 0.82 -0.89
N ILE A 115 -48.34 0.05 -0.67
CA ILE A 115 -48.07 -0.62 0.62
C ILE A 115 -47.86 0.43 1.71
N ARG A 116 -46.99 1.43 1.47
CA ARG A 116 -46.75 2.52 2.43
C ARG A 116 -47.99 3.37 2.70
N LYS A 117 -48.91 3.52 1.74
CA LYS A 117 -50.20 4.18 1.96
C LYS A 117 -51.04 3.46 3.01
N MET A 118 -50.98 2.12 3.09
CA MET A 118 -51.72 1.37 4.11
C MET A 118 -51.27 1.79 5.52
N VAL A 119 -49.95 1.80 5.76
CA VAL A 119 -49.35 2.25 7.02
C VAL A 119 -49.71 3.71 7.32
N ARG A 120 -49.64 4.59 6.32
CA ARG A 120 -49.98 6.02 6.47
C ARG A 120 -51.45 6.25 6.82
N ASN A 121 -52.36 5.52 6.17
CA ASN A 121 -53.79 5.68 6.39
C ASN A 121 -54.16 5.27 7.82
N GLU A 122 -53.62 4.15 8.32
CA GLU A 122 -53.86 3.69 9.70
C GLU A 122 -53.40 4.72 10.74
N VAL A 123 -52.23 5.34 10.53
CA VAL A 123 -51.72 6.40 11.41
C VAL A 123 -52.59 7.66 11.30
N THR A 124 -53.00 8.05 10.09
CA THR A 124 -53.83 9.24 9.87
C THR A 124 -55.18 9.10 10.56
N GLU A 125 -55.86 7.96 10.37
CA GLU A 125 -57.13 7.65 11.04
C GLU A 125 -56.98 7.67 12.56
N LEU A 126 -55.91 7.08 13.08
CA LEU A 126 -55.62 7.08 14.52
C LEU A 126 -55.44 8.49 15.09
N LEU A 127 -54.76 9.38 14.36
CA LEU A 127 -54.54 10.76 14.78
C LEU A 127 -55.84 11.57 14.91
N GLU A 128 -56.88 11.23 14.14
CA GLU A 128 -58.20 11.87 14.17
C GLU A 128 -59.11 11.39 15.32
N THR A 129 -58.75 10.30 16.02
CA THR A 129 -59.54 9.77 17.13
C THR A 129 -59.51 10.65 18.40
N ASN A 130 -60.46 10.45 19.33
CA ASN A 130 -60.47 11.13 20.64
C ASN A 130 -59.62 10.41 21.71
N ASP A 131 -58.75 9.49 21.32
CA ASP A 131 -57.87 8.78 22.27
C ASP A 131 -56.94 9.74 23.03
N ASN A 132 -56.60 9.37 24.27
CA ASN A 132 -55.64 10.13 25.04
C ASN A 132 -54.23 10.11 24.39
N LYS A 133 -53.42 11.13 24.70
CA LYS A 133 -52.09 11.36 24.12
C LYS A 133 -51.18 10.11 24.16
N VAL A 134 -51.02 9.53 25.34
CA VAL A 134 -50.16 8.35 25.57
C VAL A 134 -50.63 7.13 24.76
N ASN A 135 -51.95 6.90 24.69
CA ASN A 135 -52.50 5.79 23.90
C ASN A 135 -52.29 5.99 22.39
N LYS A 136 -52.30 7.23 21.89
CA LYS A 136 -52.04 7.49 20.47
C LYS A 136 -50.62 7.14 20.08
N ILE A 137 -49.62 7.61 20.82
CA ILE A 137 -48.21 7.31 20.53
C ILE A 137 -47.97 5.80 20.53
N LYS A 138 -48.43 5.10 21.58
CA LYS A 138 -48.26 3.65 21.67
C LYS A 138 -48.91 2.88 20.51
N LYS A 139 -50.09 3.31 20.05
CA LYS A 139 -50.74 2.70 18.89
C LYS A 139 -50.00 3.00 17.57
N ILE A 140 -49.38 4.18 17.44
CA ILE A 140 -48.53 4.48 16.29
C ILE A 140 -47.29 3.57 16.29
N GLU A 141 -46.70 3.35 17.48
CA GLU A 141 -45.59 2.40 17.63
C GLU A 141 -46.00 1.00 17.18
N GLU A 142 -47.15 0.50 17.62
CA GLU A 142 -47.66 -0.82 17.21
C GLU A 142 -47.86 -0.94 15.69
N ILE A 143 -48.33 0.13 15.02
CA ILE A 143 -48.49 0.16 13.55
C ILE A 143 -47.12 0.17 12.85
N ALA A 144 -46.19 1.01 13.32
CA ALA A 144 -44.89 1.20 12.68
C ALA A 144 -43.86 0.12 13.02
N ASP A 145 -44.03 -0.59 14.14
CA ASP A 145 -43.19 -1.71 14.53
C ASP A 145 -43.35 -2.90 13.59
N GLY A 146 -44.59 -3.15 13.17
CA GLY A 146 -44.90 -4.11 12.11
C GLY A 146 -44.29 -5.51 12.30
N LYS A 147 -44.25 -6.27 11.21
CA LYS A 147 -43.44 -7.49 11.11
C LYS A 147 -42.28 -7.24 10.15
N GLU A 148 -41.12 -7.73 10.52
CA GLU A 148 -39.87 -7.54 9.78
C GLU A 148 -39.48 -8.83 9.03
N LYS A 149 -38.82 -8.66 7.89
CA LYS A 149 -38.27 -9.72 7.07
C LYS A 149 -36.73 -9.67 7.12
N LYS A 150 -36.13 -10.65 7.79
CA LYS A 150 -34.67 -10.78 7.96
C LYS A 150 -33.88 -10.79 6.63
N GLU A 151 -34.47 -11.31 5.56
CA GLU A 151 -33.83 -11.30 4.23
C GLU A 151 -33.61 -9.86 3.72
N THR A 152 -34.55 -8.96 4.01
CA THR A 152 -34.47 -7.54 3.64
C THR A 152 -33.37 -6.83 4.41
N GLU A 153 -33.20 -7.14 5.70
CA GLU A 153 -32.09 -6.62 6.50
C GLU A 153 -30.73 -7.04 5.93
N ALA A 154 -30.61 -8.29 5.49
CA ALA A 154 -29.39 -8.78 4.84
C ALA A 154 -29.13 -8.08 3.49
N LEU A 155 -30.18 -7.74 2.73
CA LEU A 155 -30.05 -6.94 1.50
C LEU A 155 -29.62 -5.51 1.82
N ILE A 156 -30.21 -4.89 2.83
CA ILE A 156 -29.85 -3.55 3.30
C ILE A 156 -28.38 -3.49 3.76
N ALA A 157 -27.94 -4.49 4.52
CA ALA A 157 -26.54 -4.59 4.96
C ALA A 157 -25.56 -4.65 3.78
N LYS A 158 -25.95 -5.27 2.66
CA LYS A 158 -25.15 -5.29 1.41
C LYS A 158 -25.12 -3.94 0.68
N GLU A 159 -26.01 -3.02 1.01
CA GLU A 159 -26.10 -1.69 0.41
C GLU A 159 -25.41 -0.63 1.27
N MET A 160 -25.39 -0.80 2.60
CA MET A 160 -24.72 0.08 3.55
C MET A 160 -23.20 -0.08 3.65
N THR A 161 -22.55 -0.74 2.69
CA THR A 161 -21.11 -1.00 2.79
C THR A 161 -20.28 0.28 2.59
N TYR A 162 -19.08 0.32 3.17
CA TYR A 162 -18.15 1.42 2.97
C TYR A 162 -17.74 1.57 1.50
N GLN A 163 -17.70 0.47 0.74
CA GLN A 163 -17.44 0.46 -0.70
C GLN A 163 -18.50 1.25 -1.48
N LYS A 164 -19.79 1.01 -1.19
CA LYS A 164 -20.90 1.72 -1.87
C LYS A 164 -21.02 3.17 -1.41
N THR A 165 -20.80 3.40 -0.12
CA THR A 165 -20.73 4.75 0.46
C THR A 165 -19.63 5.58 -0.21
N PHE A 166 -18.45 4.99 -0.42
CA PHE A 166 -17.34 5.61 -1.14
C PHE A 166 -17.70 5.93 -2.60
N ALA A 167 -18.30 4.97 -3.31
CA ALA A 167 -18.72 5.16 -4.70
C ALA A 167 -19.67 6.35 -4.84
N TYR A 168 -20.71 6.42 -3.99
CA TYR A 168 -21.63 7.55 -3.96
C TYR A 168 -20.91 8.88 -3.67
N ALA A 169 -20.06 8.93 -2.64
CA ALA A 169 -19.35 10.14 -2.25
C ALA A 169 -18.48 10.69 -3.39
N VAL A 170 -17.73 9.81 -4.05
CA VAL A 170 -16.83 10.14 -5.15
C VAL A 170 -17.57 10.61 -6.40
N GLU A 171 -18.69 9.98 -6.72
CA GLU A 171 -19.47 10.31 -7.91
C GLU A 171 -20.26 11.61 -7.75
N HIS A 172 -20.80 11.88 -6.57
CA HIS A 172 -21.83 12.92 -6.39
C HIS A 172 -21.38 14.10 -5.51
N LEU A 173 -20.48 13.87 -4.54
CA LEU A 173 -20.15 14.87 -3.51
C LEU A 173 -18.75 15.46 -3.68
N ILE A 174 -17.76 14.62 -4.02
CA ILE A 174 -16.35 15.03 -4.13
C ILE A 174 -16.07 15.54 -5.55
N LYS A 175 -16.12 16.87 -5.71
CA LYS A 175 -16.02 17.55 -7.02
C LYS A 175 -14.60 17.90 -7.47
N GLU A 176 -13.62 18.00 -6.56
CA GLU A 176 -12.25 18.47 -6.85
C GLU A 176 -11.15 17.52 -6.34
N ASN A 177 -10.04 17.43 -7.08
CA ASN A 177 -8.86 16.57 -6.89
C ASN A 177 -9.13 15.04 -6.90
N ASN A 178 -9.85 14.60 -7.92
CA ASN A 178 -10.55 13.32 -7.98
C ASN A 178 -9.67 12.06 -8.15
N ALA A 179 -8.54 12.13 -8.87
CA ALA A 179 -7.78 10.92 -9.20
C ALA A 179 -7.12 10.28 -7.96
N LEU A 180 -6.54 11.11 -7.07
CA LEU A 180 -5.85 10.63 -5.86
C LEU A 180 -6.81 9.90 -4.91
N ILE A 181 -7.97 10.52 -4.68
CA ILE A 181 -9.00 9.99 -3.79
C ILE A 181 -9.58 8.71 -4.37
N ARG A 182 -9.99 8.74 -5.66
CA ARG A 182 -10.58 7.60 -6.35
C ARG A 182 -9.72 6.36 -6.23
N GLU A 183 -8.43 6.52 -6.45
CA GLU A 183 -7.60 5.34 -6.56
C GLU A 183 -7.01 4.85 -5.24
N THR A 184 -6.75 5.78 -4.31
CA THR A 184 -6.51 5.36 -2.92
C THR A 184 -7.70 4.58 -2.39
N GLY A 185 -8.93 5.07 -2.63
CA GLY A 185 -10.14 4.35 -2.27
C GLY A 185 -10.29 3.02 -2.99
N ASN A 186 -9.98 2.94 -4.29
CA ASN A 186 -10.00 1.67 -5.03
C ASN A 186 -9.03 0.64 -4.46
N LEU A 187 -7.82 1.06 -4.02
CA LEU A 187 -6.87 0.16 -3.36
C LEU A 187 -7.39 -0.32 -2.00
N LEU A 188 -7.94 0.58 -1.19
CA LEU A 188 -8.55 0.22 0.09
C LEU A 188 -9.74 -0.72 -0.10
N ILE A 189 -10.62 -0.44 -1.07
CA ILE A 189 -11.77 -1.29 -1.43
C ILE A 189 -11.30 -2.66 -1.90
N LYS A 190 -10.29 -2.73 -2.77
CA LYS A 190 -9.73 -4.00 -3.24
C LYS A 190 -9.25 -4.83 -2.05
N ARG A 191 -8.47 -4.23 -1.16
CA ARG A 191 -7.94 -4.92 0.01
C ARG A 191 -9.04 -5.32 1.00
N LEU A 192 -10.03 -4.46 1.19
CA LEU A 192 -11.18 -4.74 2.03
C LEU A 192 -11.93 -5.96 1.49
N ASN A 193 -12.20 -6.03 0.18
CA ASN A 193 -12.86 -7.18 -0.44
C ASN A 193 -12.04 -8.47 -0.29
N GLU A 194 -10.71 -8.40 -0.41
CA GLU A 194 -9.82 -9.56 -0.17
C GLU A 194 -9.91 -10.05 1.28
N VAL A 195 -9.90 -9.13 2.25
CA VAL A 195 -10.00 -9.44 3.68
C VAL A 195 -11.39 -9.97 4.03
N GLU A 196 -12.45 -9.45 3.42
CA GLU A 196 -13.81 -9.97 3.60
C GLU A 196 -13.95 -11.40 3.08
N ALA A 197 -13.38 -11.71 1.91
CA ALA A 197 -13.34 -13.08 1.40
C ALA A 197 -12.50 -14.01 2.29
N GLU A 198 -11.41 -13.52 2.86
CA GLU A 198 -10.60 -14.27 3.83
C GLU A 198 -11.40 -14.55 5.11
N ILE A 199 -12.12 -13.56 5.64
CA ILE A 199 -13.00 -13.74 6.81
C ILE A 199 -14.09 -14.77 6.51
N GLU A 200 -14.79 -14.67 5.38
CA GLU A 200 -15.84 -15.61 5.00
C GLU A 200 -15.32 -17.05 4.93
N LYS A 201 -14.14 -17.23 4.32
CA LYS A 201 -13.46 -18.53 4.27
C LYS A 201 -13.13 -19.05 5.67
N LEU A 202 -12.50 -18.23 6.51
CA LEU A 202 -12.11 -18.60 7.87
C LEU A 202 -13.32 -18.89 8.76
N GLU A 203 -14.44 -18.18 8.57
CA GLU A 203 -15.71 -18.45 9.26
C GLU A 203 -16.33 -19.77 8.83
N GLY A 204 -16.26 -20.09 7.53
CA GLY A 204 -16.63 -21.40 7.00
C GLY A 204 -15.79 -22.54 7.59
N GLU A 205 -14.47 -22.36 7.68
CA GLU A 205 -13.54 -23.32 8.30
C GLU A 205 -13.76 -23.43 9.81
N LYS A 206 -14.13 -22.33 10.47
CA LYS A 206 -14.43 -22.31 11.91
C LYS A 206 -15.69 -23.11 12.24
N GLY A 207 -16.71 -23.08 11.39
CA GLY A 207 -17.99 -23.74 11.65
C GLY A 207 -18.61 -23.29 12.99
N SER A 208 -19.18 -24.22 13.76
CA SER A 208 -19.84 -23.96 15.05
C SER A 208 -18.88 -23.84 16.25
N LEU A 209 -17.63 -23.40 16.03
CA LEU A 209 -16.67 -23.29 17.11
C LEU A 209 -17.05 -22.13 18.05
N ASP A 210 -17.78 -22.44 19.13
CA ASP A 210 -18.23 -21.44 20.13
C ASP A 210 -17.14 -21.02 21.12
N ALA A 211 -15.92 -21.56 20.98
CA ALA A 211 -14.79 -21.27 21.85
C ALA A 211 -14.04 -20.00 21.41
N THR A 212 -13.53 -19.24 22.38
CA THR A 212 -12.59 -18.13 22.14
C THR A 212 -11.14 -18.65 22.14
N SER A 213 -10.23 -17.95 21.46
CA SER A 213 -8.79 -18.29 21.46
C SER A 213 -8.24 -18.39 22.89
N ILE A 214 -8.66 -17.49 23.79
CA ILE A 214 -8.30 -17.52 25.21
C ILE A 214 -8.77 -18.81 25.88
N SER A 215 -10.01 -19.23 25.65
CA SER A 215 -10.55 -20.47 26.24
C SER A 215 -9.81 -21.72 25.75
N LEU A 216 -9.45 -21.77 24.47
CA LEU A 216 -8.70 -22.89 23.89
C LEU A 216 -7.25 -22.91 24.38
N ARG A 217 -6.61 -21.75 24.57
CA ARG A 217 -5.28 -21.66 25.20
C ARG A 217 -5.30 -22.15 26.65
N ILE A 218 -6.38 -21.91 27.39
CA ILE A 218 -6.56 -22.47 28.75
C ILE A 218 -6.73 -23.99 28.68
N GLN A 219 -7.49 -24.51 27.71
CA GLN A 219 -7.61 -25.96 27.49
C GLN A 219 -6.28 -26.59 27.12
N LEU A 220 -5.49 -25.95 26.26
CA LEU A 220 -4.16 -26.40 25.87
C LEU A 220 -3.18 -26.42 27.06
N LYS A 221 -3.24 -25.41 27.94
CA LYS A 221 -2.46 -25.40 29.18
C LYS A 221 -2.84 -26.55 30.12
N LYS A 222 -4.14 -26.85 30.26
CA LYS A 222 -4.62 -27.98 31.06
C LYS A 222 -4.20 -29.31 30.45
N LEU A 223 -4.35 -29.47 29.14
CA LEU A 223 -3.91 -30.67 28.41
C LEU A 223 -2.41 -30.92 28.62
N ASN A 224 -1.59 -29.87 28.54
CA ASN A 224 -0.15 -29.95 28.81
C ASN A 224 0.18 -30.34 30.26
N ALA A 225 -0.62 -29.93 31.23
CA ALA A 225 -0.45 -30.33 32.63
C ALA A 225 -0.83 -31.80 32.88
N ASP A 226 -1.71 -32.36 32.06
CA ASP A 226 -2.15 -33.76 32.13
C ASP A 226 -1.39 -34.69 31.16
N ARG A 227 -0.30 -34.21 30.53
CA ARG A 227 0.49 -34.93 29.54
C ARG A 227 0.90 -36.34 29.98
N ASP A 228 1.34 -36.49 31.23
CA ASP A 228 1.82 -37.78 31.77
C ASP A 228 0.68 -38.74 32.17
N LYS A 229 -0.57 -38.27 32.14
CA LYS A 229 -1.78 -39.05 32.49
C LYS A 229 -2.52 -39.60 31.27
N LEU A 230 -2.15 -39.16 30.07
CA LEU A 230 -2.79 -39.50 28.81
C LEU A 230 -1.93 -40.47 27.99
N ASP A 231 -2.58 -41.27 27.16
CA ASP A 231 -1.87 -42.00 26.11
C ASP A 231 -1.17 -41.01 25.16
N LYS A 232 0.08 -41.29 24.80
CA LYS A 232 0.92 -40.38 24.02
C LYS A 232 0.31 -40.05 22.65
N LYS A 233 -0.39 -41.00 22.00
CA LYS A 233 -1.04 -40.72 20.71
C LYS A 233 -2.27 -39.83 20.91
N GLN A 234 -3.06 -40.09 21.95
CA GLN A 234 -4.22 -39.27 22.28
C GLN A 234 -3.85 -37.83 22.65
N PHE A 235 -2.77 -37.65 23.43
CA PHE A 235 -2.24 -36.32 23.75
C PHE A 235 -1.87 -35.54 22.49
N ILE A 236 -1.09 -36.14 21.58
CA ILE A 236 -0.66 -35.47 20.33
C ILE A 236 -1.85 -35.07 19.46
N ILE A 237 -2.87 -35.93 19.35
CA ILE A 237 -4.08 -35.63 18.56
C ILE A 237 -4.80 -34.41 19.15
N GLN A 238 -5.07 -34.42 20.45
CA GLN A 238 -5.78 -33.32 21.12
C GLN A 238 -4.97 -32.01 21.11
N GLU A 239 -3.65 -32.11 21.24
CA GLU A 239 -2.75 -30.95 21.17
C GLU A 239 -2.79 -30.31 19.78
N ASN A 240 -2.70 -31.11 18.71
CA ASN A 240 -2.76 -30.60 17.35
C ASN A 240 -4.13 -29.98 17.03
N GLU A 241 -5.22 -30.62 17.41
CA GLU A 241 -6.57 -30.06 17.22
C GLU A 241 -6.76 -28.71 17.93
N LEU A 242 -6.23 -28.56 19.15
CA LEU A 242 -6.28 -27.29 19.87
C LEU A 242 -5.41 -26.22 19.20
N HIS A 243 -4.20 -26.56 18.73
CA HIS A 243 -3.33 -25.63 18.02
C HIS A 243 -3.94 -25.16 16.69
N GLU A 244 -4.53 -26.06 15.91
CA GLU A 244 -5.22 -25.71 14.67
C GLU A 244 -6.38 -24.75 14.92
N LYS A 245 -7.24 -25.05 15.91
CA LYS A 245 -8.37 -24.19 16.29
C LYS A 245 -7.91 -22.81 16.80
N ILE A 246 -6.85 -22.77 17.61
CA ILE A 246 -6.26 -21.49 18.09
C ILE A 246 -5.74 -20.68 16.90
N THR A 247 -4.99 -21.31 15.99
CA THR A 247 -4.42 -20.65 14.81
C THR A 247 -5.52 -20.05 13.92
N LEU A 248 -6.58 -20.81 13.67
CA LEU A 248 -7.73 -20.37 12.89
C LEU A 248 -8.41 -19.14 13.52
N LEU A 249 -8.68 -19.17 14.84
CA LEU A 249 -9.29 -18.04 15.54
C LEU A 249 -8.40 -16.80 15.55
N GLU A 250 -7.09 -16.97 15.71
CA GLU A 250 -6.14 -15.85 15.66
C GLU A 250 -6.05 -15.21 14.27
N GLN A 251 -6.10 -16.01 13.20
CA GLN A 251 -6.17 -15.49 11.83
C GLN A 251 -7.47 -14.74 11.58
N LEU A 252 -8.60 -15.28 12.06
CA LEU A 252 -9.90 -14.62 11.96
C LEU A 252 -9.93 -13.29 12.72
N GLU A 253 -9.40 -13.25 13.95
CA GLU A 253 -9.28 -12.04 14.77
C GLU A 253 -8.41 -10.98 14.08
N LYS A 254 -7.26 -11.38 13.53
CA LYS A 254 -6.38 -10.47 12.76
C LYS A 254 -7.05 -9.91 11.51
N SER A 255 -7.76 -10.76 10.76
CA SER A 255 -8.47 -10.34 9.55
C SER A 255 -9.60 -9.37 9.87
N ARG A 256 -10.38 -9.63 10.92
CA ARG A 256 -11.41 -8.70 11.41
C ARG A 256 -10.83 -7.36 11.87
N PHE A 257 -9.69 -7.38 12.56
CA PHE A 257 -9.01 -6.14 12.95
C PHE A 257 -8.53 -5.35 11.72
N LEU A 258 -7.97 -6.03 10.72
CA LEU A 258 -7.56 -5.39 9.48
C LEU A 258 -8.76 -4.80 8.71
N LYS A 259 -9.89 -5.53 8.65
CA LYS A 259 -11.14 -5.04 8.06
C LYS A 259 -11.56 -3.72 8.70
N LEU A 260 -11.63 -3.65 10.03
CA LEU A 260 -12.01 -2.43 10.75
C LEU A 260 -11.09 -1.24 10.41
N ASN A 261 -9.78 -1.45 10.35
CA ASN A 261 -8.84 -0.38 9.98
C ASN A 261 -9.06 0.13 8.55
N LEU A 262 -9.34 -0.77 7.60
CA LEU A 262 -9.62 -0.41 6.20
C LEU A 262 -10.94 0.34 6.06
N GLU A 263 -11.96 -0.06 6.81
CA GLU A 263 -13.25 0.65 6.91
C GLU A 263 -13.07 2.05 7.49
N ASP A 264 -12.29 2.19 8.56
CA ASP A 264 -11.95 3.49 9.17
C ASP A 264 -11.19 4.39 8.20
N ASP A 265 -10.22 3.84 7.46
CA ASP A 265 -9.47 4.60 6.45
C ASP A 265 -10.37 5.05 5.30
N LEU A 266 -11.29 4.19 4.84
CA LEU A 266 -12.31 4.59 3.86
C LEU A 266 -13.24 5.68 4.41
N ALA A 267 -13.73 5.53 5.65
CA ALA A 267 -14.58 6.53 6.29
C ALA A 267 -13.92 7.91 6.35
N ARG A 268 -12.63 7.96 6.72
CA ARG A 268 -11.84 9.19 6.74
C ARG A 268 -11.61 9.76 5.34
N LEU A 269 -11.33 8.91 4.36
CA LEU A 269 -11.16 9.34 2.97
C LEU A 269 -12.45 9.97 2.41
N ILE A 270 -13.61 9.42 2.79
CA ILE A 270 -14.94 9.92 2.39
C ILE A 270 -15.24 11.26 3.04
N THR A 271 -15.07 11.36 4.36
CA THR A 271 -15.55 12.51 5.15
C THR A 271 -14.55 13.65 5.24
N GLN A 272 -13.25 13.35 5.21
CA GLN A 272 -12.16 14.30 5.42
C GLN A 272 -11.04 14.12 4.37
N PRO A 273 -11.35 14.13 3.06
CA PRO A 273 -10.38 13.82 2.00
C PRO A 273 -9.14 14.72 1.99
N LYS A 274 -9.26 15.97 2.46
CA LYS A 274 -8.15 16.93 2.50
C LYS A 274 -7.13 16.63 3.60
N GLU A 275 -7.55 15.96 4.67
CA GLU A 275 -6.71 15.62 5.83
C GLU A 275 -6.22 14.17 5.78
N PHE A 276 -6.67 13.41 4.77
CA PHE A 276 -6.35 12.00 4.63
C PHE A 276 -4.88 11.78 4.27
N ASN A 277 -4.21 10.93 5.06
CA ASN A 277 -2.81 10.56 4.82
C ASN A 277 -2.72 9.22 4.09
N ALA A 278 -2.65 9.28 2.76
CA ALA A 278 -2.57 8.09 1.91
C ALA A 278 -1.34 7.20 2.17
N SER A 279 -0.18 7.78 2.52
CA SER A 279 1.03 6.99 2.84
C SER A 279 0.85 6.18 4.11
N LYS A 280 0.17 6.73 5.12
CA LYS A 280 -0.14 5.97 6.33
C LYS A 280 -1.16 4.87 6.06
N ALA A 281 -2.23 5.18 5.34
CA ALA A 281 -3.32 4.24 5.08
C ALA A 281 -2.93 3.09 4.13
N LEU A 282 -1.91 3.29 3.29
CA LEU A 282 -1.45 2.30 2.31
C LEU A 282 -0.13 1.61 2.70
N SER A 283 0.35 1.82 3.93
CA SER A 283 1.62 1.28 4.43
C SER A 283 1.74 -0.25 4.38
N TRP A 284 0.63 -0.95 4.21
CA TRP A 284 0.55 -2.41 4.05
C TRP A 284 0.86 -2.88 2.61
N ILE A 285 0.91 -1.98 1.63
CA ILE A 285 1.37 -2.31 0.27
C ILE A 285 2.89 -2.46 0.32
N SER A 286 3.37 -3.70 0.17
CA SER A 286 4.78 -4.11 0.32
C SER A 286 5.82 -3.34 -0.52
N ASN A 287 5.38 -2.46 -1.43
CA ASN A 287 6.23 -1.58 -2.21
C ASN A 287 6.51 -0.23 -1.53
N GLU A 288 5.92 0.11 -0.38
CA GLU A 288 6.12 1.42 0.26
C GLU A 288 7.60 1.70 0.56
N LYS A 289 8.33 0.71 1.08
CA LYS A 289 9.78 0.84 1.32
C LYS A 289 10.55 1.03 0.02
N THR A 290 10.27 0.22 -1.00
CA THR A 290 10.91 0.29 -2.33
C THR A 290 10.60 1.61 -3.04
N LEU A 291 9.36 2.10 -2.92
CA LEU A 291 8.91 3.38 -3.47
C LEU A 291 9.51 4.56 -2.69
N GLN A 292 9.68 4.44 -1.38
CA GLN A 292 10.35 5.44 -0.55
C GLN A 292 11.85 5.52 -0.86
N GLU A 293 12.50 4.38 -1.08
CA GLU A 293 13.89 4.31 -1.57
C GLU A 293 14.02 4.87 -2.99
N ALA A 294 13.11 4.54 -3.90
CA ALA A 294 13.06 5.10 -5.25
C ALA A 294 12.82 6.62 -5.21
N ARG A 295 11.93 7.09 -4.33
CA ARG A 295 11.63 8.51 -4.13
C ARG A 295 12.87 9.27 -3.69
N GLN A 296 13.59 8.77 -2.68
CA GLN A 296 14.82 9.40 -2.21
C GLN A 296 15.88 9.47 -3.31
N LYS A 297 16.02 8.43 -4.13
CA LYS A 297 16.95 8.43 -5.27
C LYS A 297 16.58 9.46 -6.33
N VAL A 298 15.30 9.56 -6.69
CA VAL A 298 14.81 10.53 -7.68
C VAL A 298 14.89 11.97 -7.16
N GLU A 299 14.54 12.21 -5.89
CA GLU A 299 14.66 13.52 -5.25
C GLU A 299 16.14 13.96 -5.17
N SER A 300 17.05 13.04 -4.84
CA SER A 300 18.50 13.28 -4.86
C SER A 300 19.00 13.62 -6.27
N TYR A 301 18.53 12.90 -7.30
CA TYR A 301 18.89 13.17 -8.69
C TYR A 301 18.37 14.52 -9.20
N LEU A 302 17.13 14.90 -8.85
CA LEU A 302 16.59 16.23 -9.14
C LEU A 302 17.35 17.33 -8.39
N GLY A 303 17.73 17.08 -7.13
CA GLY A 303 18.60 17.96 -6.36
C GLY A 303 19.94 18.19 -7.06
N PHE A 304 20.56 17.12 -7.59
CA PHE A 304 21.78 17.22 -8.39
C PHE A 304 21.58 18.09 -9.65
N LEU A 305 20.52 17.83 -10.44
CA LEU A 305 20.27 18.61 -11.66
C LEU A 305 20.04 20.10 -11.33
N ASN A 306 19.24 20.40 -10.31
CA ASN A 306 18.97 21.77 -9.89
C ASN A 306 20.22 22.52 -9.39
N SER A 307 21.17 21.81 -8.78
CA SER A 307 22.44 22.38 -8.33
C SER A 307 23.51 22.46 -9.43
N ASN A 308 23.28 21.87 -10.60
CA ASN A 308 24.21 21.84 -11.73
C ASN A 308 23.50 22.26 -13.03
N PRO A 309 22.99 23.50 -13.13
CA PRO A 309 22.36 24.00 -14.34
C PRO A 309 23.36 24.09 -15.50
N ILE A 310 22.90 23.78 -16.71
CA ILE A 310 23.67 24.01 -17.93
C ILE A 310 23.43 25.44 -18.41
N ASP A 311 24.50 26.12 -18.81
CA ASP A 311 24.46 27.47 -19.38
C ASP A 311 23.68 27.50 -20.69
N GLU A 312 22.82 28.52 -20.86
CA GLU A 312 21.89 28.68 -21.99
C GLU A 312 22.55 29.22 -23.28
N SER A 313 23.89 29.19 -23.36
CA SER A 313 24.61 29.62 -24.55
C SER A 313 24.37 28.69 -25.76
N GLU A 314 24.36 29.26 -26.98
CA GLU A 314 24.13 28.51 -28.23
C GLU A 314 25.06 27.29 -28.41
N ASN A 315 26.24 27.31 -27.80
CA ASN A 315 27.23 26.23 -27.86
C ASN A 315 26.83 24.96 -27.08
N ASN A 316 25.83 25.05 -26.20
CA ASN A 316 25.39 23.96 -25.32
C ASN A 316 23.99 23.44 -25.65
N LEU A 317 23.41 23.81 -26.79
CA LEU A 317 22.00 23.56 -27.10
C LEU A 317 21.58 22.07 -26.97
N ASP A 318 22.44 21.14 -27.40
CA ASP A 318 22.14 19.70 -27.31
C ASP A 318 22.32 19.14 -25.89
N LEU A 319 23.28 19.68 -25.14
CA LEU A 319 23.47 19.38 -23.72
C LEU A 319 22.31 19.91 -22.88
N LEU A 320 21.82 21.11 -23.20
CA LEU A 320 20.66 21.74 -22.57
C LEU A 320 19.39 20.92 -22.82
N LYS A 321 19.15 20.49 -24.07
CA LYS A 321 18.03 19.58 -24.40
C LYS A 321 18.10 18.26 -23.63
N ALA A 322 19.28 17.63 -23.57
CA ALA A 322 19.47 16.38 -22.82
C ALA A 322 19.32 16.59 -21.30
N TYR A 323 19.76 17.74 -20.78
CA TYR A 323 19.57 18.14 -19.39
C TYR A 323 18.08 18.34 -19.06
N ASP A 324 17.33 19.07 -19.89
CA ASP A 324 15.90 19.30 -19.71
C ASP A 324 15.08 18.01 -19.82
N ALA A 325 15.43 17.12 -20.76
CA ALA A 325 14.81 15.81 -20.90
C ALA A 325 15.00 14.94 -19.64
N ARG A 326 16.21 14.93 -19.07
CA ARG A 326 16.52 14.22 -17.82
C ARG A 326 15.78 14.82 -16.62
N LYS A 327 15.72 16.15 -16.53
CA LYS A 327 15.02 16.87 -15.47
C LYS A 327 13.51 16.62 -15.52
N TYR A 328 12.93 16.67 -16.72
CA TYR A 328 11.53 16.34 -16.95
C TYR A 328 11.22 14.88 -16.60
N ALA A 329 12.01 13.94 -17.11
CA ALA A 329 11.82 12.51 -16.83
C ALA A 329 11.93 12.20 -15.33
N ALA A 330 12.89 12.79 -14.62
CA ALA A 330 13.01 12.63 -13.17
C ALA A 330 11.82 13.24 -12.40
N ALA A 331 11.29 14.39 -12.83
CA ALA A 331 10.07 14.97 -12.26
C ALA A 331 8.85 14.07 -12.50
N MET A 332 8.76 13.44 -13.68
CA MET A 332 7.73 12.48 -14.01
C MET A 332 7.84 11.18 -13.20
N MET A 333 9.06 10.68 -12.96
CA MET A 333 9.29 9.55 -12.05
C MET A 333 8.86 9.88 -10.62
N LEU A 334 9.19 11.09 -10.13
CA LEU A 334 8.78 11.53 -8.80
C LEU A 334 7.27 11.62 -8.69
N THR A 335 6.61 12.12 -9.76
CA THR A 335 5.16 12.14 -9.87
C THR A 335 4.60 10.73 -9.88
N ALA A 336 5.14 9.82 -10.68
CA ALA A 336 4.75 8.41 -10.74
C ALA A 336 4.88 7.72 -9.38
N ILE A 337 5.95 7.98 -8.61
CA ILE A 337 6.14 7.44 -7.25
C ILE A 337 5.15 8.05 -6.25
N LYS A 338 4.96 9.37 -6.27
CA LYS A 338 3.99 10.06 -5.38
C LYS A 338 2.55 9.66 -5.67
N THR A 339 2.30 9.21 -6.88
CA THR A 339 1.01 8.71 -7.36
C THR A 339 1.06 7.19 -7.59
N ALA A 340 2.00 6.45 -6.97
CA ALA A 340 2.10 5.00 -7.18
C ALA A 340 0.95 4.26 -6.49
N SER A 341 0.42 4.85 -5.41
CA SER A 341 -0.88 4.48 -4.84
C SER A 341 -2.04 4.75 -5.80
N LEU A 342 -1.77 5.47 -6.88
CA LEU A 342 -2.73 5.82 -7.92
C LEU A 342 -2.40 5.13 -9.24
N ARG A 343 -1.78 3.94 -9.24
CA ARG A 343 -1.70 3.09 -10.44
C ARG A 343 -1.60 1.63 -10.02
N SER A 344 -1.84 0.70 -10.95
CA SER A 344 -1.37 -0.68 -10.71
C SER A 344 0.16 -0.70 -10.54
N PRO A 345 0.71 -1.67 -9.80
CA PRO A 345 2.16 -1.83 -9.69
C PRO A 345 2.86 -1.90 -11.06
N GLU A 346 2.26 -2.59 -12.03
CA GLU A 346 2.75 -2.73 -13.39
C GLU A 346 2.76 -1.37 -14.12
N ALA A 347 1.68 -0.59 -14.01
CA ALA A 347 1.61 0.73 -14.64
C ALA A 347 2.60 1.73 -14.02
N THR A 348 2.80 1.67 -12.70
CA THR A 348 3.85 2.44 -12.01
C THR A 348 5.24 2.04 -12.51
N LEU A 349 5.49 0.74 -12.62
CA LEU A 349 6.77 0.20 -13.07
C LEU A 349 7.06 0.56 -14.53
N THR A 350 6.06 0.48 -15.41
CA THR A 350 6.18 0.92 -16.81
C THR A 350 6.57 2.39 -16.89
N LEU A 351 5.91 3.27 -16.15
CA LEU A 351 6.24 4.71 -16.17
C LEU A 351 7.62 5.00 -15.60
N LEU A 352 8.03 4.27 -14.56
CA LEU A 352 9.38 4.40 -14.01
C LEU A 352 10.42 3.93 -15.02
N ASN A 353 10.17 2.82 -15.72
CA ASN A 353 11.07 2.29 -16.73
C ASN A 353 11.14 3.18 -17.97
N ASP A 354 10.01 3.71 -18.44
CA ASP A 354 9.96 4.59 -19.61
C ASP A 354 10.73 5.89 -19.34
N ASN A 355 10.54 6.49 -18.16
CA ASN A 355 11.28 7.70 -17.78
C ASN A 355 12.75 7.41 -17.44
N ALA A 356 13.07 6.24 -16.87
CA ALA A 356 14.45 5.81 -16.68
C ALA A 356 15.16 5.64 -18.03
N LYS A 357 14.47 5.11 -19.04
CA LYS A 357 14.98 4.99 -20.40
C LYS A 357 15.22 6.35 -21.05
N ILE A 358 14.33 7.33 -20.83
CA ILE A 358 14.56 8.71 -21.27
C ILE A 358 15.81 9.29 -20.60
N ILE A 359 16.01 9.04 -19.30
CA ILE A 359 17.22 9.46 -18.60
C ILE A 359 18.45 8.79 -19.22
N GLU A 360 18.41 7.48 -19.44
CA GLU A 360 19.49 6.66 -20.00
C GLU A 360 19.87 7.07 -21.43
N GLU A 361 18.87 7.29 -22.30
CA GLU A 361 19.07 7.71 -23.69
C GLU A 361 19.69 9.11 -23.80
N ASN A 362 19.58 9.92 -22.75
CA ASN A 362 20.11 11.27 -22.64
C ASN A 362 21.29 11.36 -21.65
N LEU A 363 21.84 10.23 -21.20
CA LEU A 363 23.11 10.20 -20.50
C LEU A 363 24.25 10.54 -21.48
N PRO A 364 25.27 11.30 -21.04
CA PRO A 364 26.42 11.56 -21.87
C PRO A 364 27.21 10.26 -22.11
N GLY A 365 27.20 9.77 -23.36
CA GLY A 365 27.99 8.61 -23.82
C GLY A 365 27.16 7.36 -24.13
N LYS A 366 26.68 7.23 -25.37
CA LYS A 366 26.15 5.98 -25.93
C LYS A 366 27.28 5.21 -26.61
N GLU A 367 27.89 4.23 -25.94
CA GLU A 367 28.60 3.10 -26.58
C GLU A 367 28.64 1.92 -25.59
N GLY A 368 28.17 0.76 -26.02
CA GLY A 368 27.77 -0.34 -25.16
C GLY A 368 28.89 -1.23 -24.61
N GLY A 369 28.48 -2.10 -23.67
CA GLY A 369 29.21 -3.29 -23.28
C GLY A 369 29.46 -3.42 -21.78
N ASP A 370 28.85 -4.44 -21.18
CA ASP A 370 29.43 -5.26 -20.10
C ASP A 370 29.31 -4.83 -18.63
N LEU A 371 28.11 -4.46 -18.18
CA LEU A 371 27.83 -4.22 -16.75
C LEU A 371 27.05 -5.32 -16.02
N VAL A 372 26.53 -6.33 -16.73
CA VAL A 372 25.77 -7.43 -16.06
C VAL A 372 26.69 -8.33 -15.23
N GLY A 373 28.00 -8.39 -15.53
CA GLY A 373 28.97 -9.24 -14.81
C GLY A 373 29.59 -8.65 -13.53
N TRP A 374 29.26 -7.42 -13.15
CA TRP A 374 29.79 -6.79 -11.92
C TRP A 374 28.87 -6.94 -10.70
N PHE A 375 27.58 -7.25 -10.92
CA PHE A 375 26.55 -7.18 -9.87
C PHE A 375 26.03 -8.54 -9.40
N SER A 376 26.65 -9.65 -9.81
CA SER A 376 26.12 -10.99 -9.54
C SER A 376 26.84 -11.80 -8.46
N ASP A 377 27.99 -11.38 -7.94
CA ASP A 377 28.68 -12.13 -6.87
C ASP A 377 28.99 -11.24 -5.65
N GLY A 378 28.70 -11.79 -4.47
CA GLY A 378 28.63 -11.12 -3.16
C GLY A 378 29.90 -10.43 -2.65
N ASP A 379 31.04 -10.56 -3.34
CA ASP A 379 32.33 -9.97 -2.93
C ASP A 379 32.48 -8.48 -3.31
N SER A 380 31.58 -7.91 -4.12
CA SER A 380 31.73 -6.54 -4.67
C SER A 380 31.20 -5.41 -3.78
N LYS A 381 30.31 -5.71 -2.81
CA LYS A 381 29.77 -4.72 -1.86
C LYS A 381 30.80 -4.31 -0.80
N GLU A 382 31.59 -5.26 -0.31
CA GLU A 382 32.58 -5.04 0.73
C GLU A 382 33.73 -4.16 0.23
N ASP A 383 34.17 -4.34 -1.02
CA ASP A 383 35.25 -3.55 -1.62
C ASP A 383 34.87 -2.08 -1.89
N LEU A 384 33.65 -1.81 -2.40
CA LEU A 384 33.17 -0.44 -2.60
C LEU A 384 32.98 0.27 -1.25
N GLN A 385 32.56 -0.47 -0.23
CA GLN A 385 32.43 0.05 1.12
C GLN A 385 33.81 0.38 1.73
N GLU A 386 34.83 -0.45 1.50
CA GLU A 386 36.20 -0.19 1.95
C GLU A 386 36.81 1.06 1.28
N VAL A 387 36.62 1.20 -0.05
CA VAL A 387 37.03 2.39 -0.80
C VAL A 387 36.27 3.63 -0.30
N GLN A 388 34.96 3.53 -0.10
CA GLN A 388 34.14 4.63 0.40
C GLN A 388 34.62 5.07 1.80
N GLN A 389 34.93 4.13 2.68
CA GLN A 389 35.47 4.40 4.01
C GLN A 389 36.84 5.08 3.92
N LYS A 390 37.72 4.63 3.02
CA LYS A 390 39.06 5.21 2.84
C LYS A 390 39.01 6.66 2.34
N ILE A 391 38.13 6.96 1.38
CA ILE A 391 37.91 8.34 0.89
C ILE A 391 37.29 9.21 1.99
N ALA A 392 36.35 8.68 2.76
CA ALA A 392 35.77 9.40 3.89
C ALA A 392 36.81 9.71 4.98
N SER A 393 37.72 8.77 5.28
CA SER A 393 38.85 9.04 6.20
C SER A 393 39.80 10.10 5.66
N TYR A 394 40.02 10.16 4.35
CA TYR A 394 40.84 11.19 3.73
C TYR A 394 40.19 12.59 3.83
N LEU A 395 38.87 12.69 3.61
CA LEU A 395 38.13 13.95 3.80
C LEU A 395 38.18 14.43 5.25
N THR A 396 38.01 13.54 6.22
CA THR A 396 38.18 13.88 7.64
C THR A 396 39.58 14.41 7.95
N PHE A 397 40.62 13.83 7.34
CA PHE A 397 41.98 14.34 7.48
C PHE A 397 42.13 15.75 6.90
N LEU A 398 41.57 16.04 5.72
CA LEU A 398 41.60 17.39 5.15
C LEU A 398 40.83 18.39 6.02
N ASP A 399 39.70 18.00 6.60
CA ASP A 399 38.95 18.86 7.52
C ASP A 399 39.71 19.16 8.82
N GLN A 400 40.60 18.27 9.24
CA GLN A 400 41.46 18.44 10.41
C GLN A 400 42.76 19.20 10.12
N ASN A 401 43.12 19.36 8.85
CA ASN A 401 44.38 19.97 8.40
C ASN A 401 44.10 21.11 7.40
N VAL A 402 43.25 22.05 7.80
CA VAL A 402 42.94 23.27 7.04
C VAL A 402 44.18 24.17 6.99
N VAL A 403 44.32 24.95 5.91
CA VAL A 403 45.46 25.88 5.75
C VAL A 403 45.43 26.96 6.83
N GLU A 404 46.46 26.97 7.67
CA GLU A 404 46.69 28.02 8.67
C GLU A 404 47.04 29.35 7.98
N ASN A 405 46.43 30.45 8.42
CA ASN A 405 46.57 31.79 7.86
C ASN A 405 46.38 31.82 6.32
N PRO A 406 45.15 31.57 5.83
CA PRO A 406 44.84 31.45 4.39
C PRO A 406 45.24 32.68 3.57
N ASP A 407 45.17 33.88 4.17
CA ASP A 407 45.54 35.15 3.52
C ASP A 407 47.04 35.27 3.28
N GLU A 408 47.86 34.59 4.08
CA GLU A 408 49.33 34.61 3.96
C GLU A 408 49.81 33.57 2.93
N ASN A 409 49.04 32.51 2.68
CA ASN A 409 49.43 31.39 1.82
C ASN A 409 48.35 31.02 0.79
N PRO A 410 47.98 31.93 -0.14
CA PRO A 410 46.90 31.71 -1.10
C PRO A 410 47.14 30.54 -2.07
N LYS A 411 48.42 30.15 -2.28
CA LYS A 411 48.77 28.96 -3.07
C LYS A 411 48.45 27.66 -2.35
N LEU A 412 48.69 27.62 -1.03
CA LEU A 412 48.37 26.44 -0.21
C LEU A 412 46.86 26.30 -0.04
N LEU A 413 46.14 27.43 0.12
CA LEU A 413 44.68 27.44 0.17
C LEU A 413 44.07 26.85 -1.11
N LYS A 414 44.49 27.33 -2.29
CA LYS A 414 44.00 26.81 -3.57
C LYS A 414 44.33 25.33 -3.77
N ALA A 415 45.52 24.89 -3.33
CA ALA A 415 45.91 23.49 -3.41
C ALA A 415 45.05 22.63 -2.47
N TYR A 416 44.79 23.10 -1.25
CA TYR A 416 43.90 22.44 -0.30
C TYR A 416 42.46 22.30 -0.83
N GLU A 417 41.88 23.39 -1.34
CA GLU A 417 40.53 23.40 -1.91
C GLU A 417 40.44 22.43 -3.09
N ALA A 418 41.41 22.46 -4.01
CA ALA A 418 41.44 21.54 -5.15
C ALA A 418 41.57 20.06 -4.73
N ARG A 419 42.31 19.76 -3.64
CA ARG A 419 42.39 18.39 -3.09
C ARG A 419 41.08 17.97 -2.45
N LYS A 420 40.44 18.85 -1.69
CA LYS A 420 39.15 18.60 -1.02
C LYS A 420 38.04 18.37 -2.05
N ASP A 421 37.91 19.25 -3.03
CA ASP A 421 36.92 19.14 -4.10
C ASP A 421 37.10 17.84 -4.90
N ALA A 422 38.35 17.47 -5.20
CA ALA A 422 38.64 16.22 -5.89
C ALA A 422 38.28 14.99 -5.03
N ALA A 423 38.54 15.02 -3.71
CA ALA A 423 38.20 13.93 -2.80
C ALA A 423 36.68 13.78 -2.60
N GLU A 424 35.94 14.88 -2.49
CA GLU A 424 34.48 14.89 -2.43
C GLU A 424 33.88 14.35 -3.74
N THR A 425 34.47 14.74 -4.87
CA THR A 425 34.11 14.22 -6.19
C THR A 425 34.38 12.73 -6.30
N MET A 426 35.53 12.24 -5.81
CA MET A 426 35.83 10.80 -5.76
C MET A 426 34.82 10.03 -4.89
N LEU A 427 34.44 10.56 -3.73
CA LEU A 427 33.44 9.93 -2.87
C LEU A 427 32.09 9.83 -3.57
N MET A 428 31.70 10.90 -4.27
CA MET A 428 30.49 10.93 -5.08
C MET A 428 30.57 9.92 -6.24
N VAL A 429 31.70 9.85 -6.93
CA VAL A 429 31.97 8.88 -8.01
C VAL A 429 31.77 7.45 -7.52
N VAL A 430 32.31 7.10 -6.34
CA VAL A 430 32.16 5.76 -5.75
C VAL A 430 30.72 5.48 -5.32
N LYS A 431 30.06 6.42 -4.63
CA LYS A 431 28.65 6.27 -4.20
C LYS A 431 27.66 6.15 -5.35
N THR A 432 28.03 6.68 -6.52
CA THR A 432 27.20 6.68 -7.74
C THR A 432 27.79 5.83 -8.85
N ALA A 433 28.74 4.93 -8.53
CA ALA A 433 29.42 4.10 -9.51
C ALA A 433 28.45 3.20 -10.29
N SER A 434 27.30 2.84 -9.70
CA SER A 434 26.24 2.09 -10.38
C SER A 434 25.53 2.86 -11.50
N LEU A 435 25.80 4.16 -11.64
CA LEU A 435 25.17 5.06 -12.62
C LEU A 435 26.09 5.39 -13.82
N ARG A 436 27.30 4.83 -13.88
CA ARG A 436 28.33 5.13 -14.90
C ARG A 436 29.05 3.85 -15.30
N SER A 437 29.68 3.83 -16.48
CA SER A 437 30.50 2.67 -16.86
C SER A 437 31.69 2.49 -15.89
N PRO A 438 32.19 1.25 -15.71
CA PRO A 438 33.40 0.99 -14.94
C PRO A 438 34.59 1.83 -15.40
N GLU A 439 34.75 2.00 -16.71
CA GLU A 439 35.82 2.78 -17.33
C GLU A 439 35.65 4.27 -17.06
N ALA A 440 34.42 4.80 -17.10
CA ALA A 440 34.15 6.19 -16.75
C ALA A 440 34.36 6.44 -15.24
N THR A 441 33.95 5.49 -14.40
CA THR A 441 34.19 5.53 -12.96
C THR A 441 35.69 5.52 -12.67
N LEU A 442 36.45 4.61 -13.29
CA LEU A 442 37.90 4.52 -13.16
C LEU A 442 38.62 5.76 -13.71
N THR A 443 38.15 6.30 -14.83
CA THR A 443 38.72 7.51 -15.44
C THR A 443 38.51 8.71 -14.52
N LEU A 444 37.31 8.89 -14.00
CA LEU A 444 37.01 9.99 -13.07
C LEU A 444 37.77 9.85 -11.74
N LEU A 445 37.94 8.63 -11.23
CA LEU A 445 38.77 8.39 -10.05
C LEU A 445 40.24 8.71 -10.34
N LYS A 446 40.76 8.34 -11.52
CA LYS A 446 42.13 8.67 -11.95
C LYS A 446 42.34 10.16 -12.16
N ASP A 447 41.36 10.86 -12.72
CA ASP A 447 41.48 12.30 -12.99
C ASP A 447 41.41 13.13 -11.72
N ASN A 448 40.58 12.74 -10.76
CA ASN A 448 40.55 13.37 -9.45
C ASN A 448 41.77 12.99 -8.60
N ALA A 449 42.26 11.75 -8.70
CA ALA A 449 43.53 11.36 -8.10
C ALA A 449 44.72 12.19 -8.63
N LYS A 450 44.81 12.39 -9.95
CA LYS A 450 45.80 13.29 -10.57
C LYS A 450 45.64 14.74 -10.12
N THR A 451 44.40 15.17 -9.87
CA THR A 451 44.13 16.50 -9.32
C THR A 451 44.69 16.60 -7.91
N ILE A 452 44.52 15.58 -7.08
CA ILE A 452 45.11 15.53 -5.73
C ILE A 452 46.65 15.52 -5.82
N GLU A 453 47.22 14.67 -6.67
CA GLU A 453 48.68 14.54 -6.91
C GLU A 453 49.35 15.86 -7.33
N LYS A 454 48.68 16.63 -8.20
CA LYS A 454 49.21 17.91 -8.73
C LYS A 454 49.10 19.07 -7.76
N ASN A 455 48.27 18.95 -6.73
CA ASN A 455 48.00 20.02 -5.80
C ASN A 455 48.71 19.78 -4.47
N LEU A 456 50.04 19.64 -4.46
CA LEU A 456 50.90 19.59 -3.25
C LEU A 456 50.41 18.67 -2.10
N PRO A 457 50.04 17.40 -2.35
CA PRO A 457 49.62 16.49 -1.29
C PRO A 457 50.82 16.04 -0.44
N GLY A 458 50.57 15.75 0.84
CA GLY A 458 51.55 15.11 1.70
C GLY A 458 51.84 13.65 1.30
N PRO A 459 52.97 13.06 1.75
CA PRO A 459 53.31 11.67 1.47
C PRO A 459 52.24 10.66 1.92
N TRP A 460 51.53 10.96 3.01
CA TRP A 460 50.43 10.14 3.51
C TRP A 460 49.21 10.17 2.57
N GLU A 461 48.87 11.35 2.04
CA GLU A 461 47.77 11.53 1.09
C GLU A 461 48.06 10.78 -0.22
N LEU A 462 49.30 10.86 -0.73
CA LEU A 462 49.74 10.09 -1.90
C LEU A 462 49.62 8.58 -1.68
N GLY A 463 49.93 8.08 -0.47
CA GLY A 463 49.76 6.68 -0.11
C GLY A 463 48.31 6.20 -0.16
N ILE A 464 47.37 7.05 0.27
CA ILE A 464 45.92 6.74 0.20
C ILE A 464 45.43 6.73 -1.25
N ILE A 465 45.84 7.72 -2.06
CA ILE A 465 45.43 7.82 -3.45
C ILE A 465 45.98 6.67 -4.29
N ALA A 466 47.24 6.28 -4.08
CA ALA A 466 47.82 5.10 -4.70
C ALA A 466 47.06 3.82 -4.31
N TRP A 467 46.70 3.66 -3.04
CA TRP A 467 45.93 2.50 -2.57
C TRP A 467 44.53 2.43 -3.19
N ILE A 468 43.83 3.57 -3.30
CA ILE A 468 42.51 3.65 -3.94
C ILE A 468 42.62 3.24 -5.41
N ILE A 469 43.58 3.81 -6.16
CA ILE A 469 43.76 3.49 -7.58
C ILE A 469 44.17 2.01 -7.79
N ASP A 470 45.09 1.49 -6.99
CA ASP A 470 45.61 0.12 -7.09
C ASP A 470 44.50 -0.93 -6.88
N ARG A 471 43.59 -0.68 -5.93
CA ARG A 471 42.41 -1.54 -5.67
C ARG A 471 41.46 -1.59 -6.88
N PHE A 472 41.36 -0.52 -7.67
CA PHE A 472 40.55 -0.49 -8.88
C PHE A 472 41.26 -1.03 -10.14
N ILE A 473 42.60 -0.94 -10.24
CA ILE A 473 43.36 -1.38 -11.41
C ILE A 473 43.64 -2.90 -11.38
N ASN A 474 44.11 -3.46 -10.26
CA ASN A 474 44.62 -4.84 -10.20
C ASN A 474 43.56 -5.94 -10.40
N LYS A 475 42.27 -5.65 -10.19
CA LYS A 475 41.17 -6.59 -10.51
C LYS A 475 40.77 -6.58 -11.99
N SER A 476 40.99 -5.48 -12.70
CA SER A 476 40.67 -5.38 -14.13
C SER A 476 41.64 -6.18 -15.00
N GLU A 477 42.91 -6.28 -14.60
CA GLU A 477 43.93 -7.06 -15.31
C GLU A 477 43.79 -8.57 -15.05
N MET A 478 43.56 -9.02 -13.80
CA MET A 478 43.34 -10.45 -13.51
C MET A 478 42.11 -11.05 -14.21
N ARG A 479 41.05 -10.27 -14.44
CA ARG A 479 39.85 -10.73 -15.17
C ARG A 479 40.11 -10.88 -16.67
N LYS A 480 40.84 -9.96 -17.30
CA LYS A 480 41.24 -10.10 -18.71
C LYS A 480 42.04 -11.39 -18.95
N THR A 481 42.98 -11.73 -18.07
CA THR A 481 43.76 -12.98 -18.18
C THR A 481 42.90 -14.23 -17.99
N THR A 482 41.86 -14.16 -17.13
CA THR A 482 40.95 -15.28 -16.87
C THR A 482 39.96 -15.48 -18.03
N ASP A 483 39.42 -14.40 -18.61
CA ASP A 483 38.52 -14.43 -19.76
C ASP A 483 39.21 -14.94 -21.04
N ASP A 484 40.47 -14.57 -21.27
CA ASP A 484 41.28 -15.12 -22.36
C ASP A 484 41.51 -16.63 -22.18
N THR A 485 41.72 -17.07 -20.93
CA THR A 485 41.87 -18.49 -20.58
C THR A 485 40.54 -19.24 -20.75
N LEU A 486 39.41 -18.63 -20.40
CA LEU A 486 38.07 -19.21 -20.53
C LEU A 486 37.60 -19.27 -21.99
N MET A 487 37.94 -18.27 -22.80
CA MET A 487 37.69 -18.24 -24.24
C MET A 487 38.55 -19.28 -24.98
N SER A 488 39.83 -19.42 -24.59
CA SER A 488 40.70 -20.50 -25.06
C SER A 488 40.15 -21.88 -24.71
N THR A 489 39.66 -22.06 -23.48
CA THR A 489 39.08 -23.33 -23.01
C THR A 489 37.74 -23.64 -23.70
N LYS A 490 36.88 -22.65 -23.91
CA LYS A 490 35.64 -22.79 -24.69
C LYS A 490 35.92 -23.12 -26.16
N ALA A 491 36.95 -22.52 -26.75
CA ALA A 491 37.38 -22.86 -28.11
C ALA A 491 37.84 -24.31 -28.21
N GLN A 492 38.61 -24.81 -27.23
CA GLN A 492 39.04 -26.21 -27.13
C GLN A 492 37.87 -27.20 -26.91
N ILE A 493 36.89 -26.83 -26.08
CA ILE A 493 35.68 -27.64 -25.85
C ILE A 493 34.81 -27.69 -27.12
N LYS A 494 34.75 -26.61 -27.91
CA LYS A 494 34.01 -26.57 -29.17
C LYS A 494 34.68 -27.43 -30.26
N THR A 495 36.01 -27.52 -30.30
CA THR A 495 36.72 -28.48 -31.16
C THR A 495 36.47 -29.93 -30.72
N LEU A 496 36.43 -30.19 -29.40
CA LEU A 496 36.10 -31.51 -28.84
C LEU A 496 34.63 -31.92 -29.09
N GLY A 497 33.72 -30.96 -29.23
CA GLY A 497 32.28 -31.16 -29.45
C GLY A 497 31.87 -31.57 -30.87
N THR A 498 32.80 -31.76 -31.80
CA THR A 498 32.47 -32.32 -33.12
C THR A 498 32.34 -33.85 -33.05
N LYS A 499 31.19 -34.36 -33.51
CA LYS A 499 30.67 -35.74 -33.37
C LYS A 499 31.65 -36.90 -33.69
N ASN A 500 32.82 -36.65 -34.29
CA ASN A 500 33.82 -37.68 -34.56
C ASN A 500 34.69 -38.06 -33.35
N SER A 501 34.90 -37.15 -32.39
CA SER A 501 35.74 -37.42 -31.20
C SER A 501 35.09 -38.45 -30.26
N PHE A 502 33.78 -38.32 -30.02
CA PHE A 502 33.06 -39.19 -29.08
C PHE A 502 32.97 -40.66 -29.57
N MET A 503 32.85 -40.88 -30.89
CA MET A 503 32.86 -42.23 -31.47
C MET A 503 34.25 -42.88 -31.40
N GLN A 504 35.33 -42.09 -31.53
CA GLN A 504 36.70 -42.60 -31.35
C GLN A 504 36.99 -42.92 -29.88
N SER A 505 36.60 -42.05 -28.94
CA SER A 505 36.78 -42.28 -27.51
C SER A 505 35.96 -43.47 -26.99
N LYS A 506 34.75 -43.69 -27.51
CA LYS A 506 33.94 -44.87 -27.15
C LYS A 506 34.59 -46.17 -27.65
N LYS A 507 35.16 -46.17 -28.87
CA LYS A 507 35.85 -47.34 -29.44
C LYS A 507 37.13 -47.67 -28.66
N MET A 508 37.88 -46.66 -28.22
CA MET A 508 39.05 -46.82 -27.35
C MET A 508 38.69 -47.35 -25.95
N LEU A 509 37.57 -46.89 -25.37
CA LEU A 509 37.11 -47.35 -24.05
C LEU A 509 36.61 -48.79 -24.03
N GLU A 510 36.03 -49.27 -25.15
CA GLU A 510 35.65 -50.68 -25.30
C GLU A 510 36.88 -51.60 -25.48
N GLU A 511 37.95 -51.13 -26.13
CA GLU A 511 39.25 -51.84 -26.19
C GLU A 511 39.96 -51.88 -24.82
N ILE A 512 39.87 -50.83 -24.02
CA ILE A 512 40.49 -50.77 -22.67
C ILE A 512 39.73 -51.65 -21.66
N LYS A 513 38.41 -51.78 -21.76
CA LYS A 513 37.61 -52.64 -20.87
C LYS A 513 37.82 -54.14 -21.05
N GLY A 514 38.50 -54.57 -22.11
CA GLY A 514 38.85 -55.98 -22.32
C GLY A 514 40.07 -56.49 -21.54
N ASN A 515 40.92 -55.61 -21.00
CA ASN A 515 42.30 -55.97 -20.60
C ASN A 515 42.74 -55.58 -19.17
N GLY A 516 41.83 -55.44 -18.21
CA GLY A 516 42.19 -55.06 -16.83
C GLY A 516 42.28 -56.23 -15.84
N GLU A 517 43.38 -56.98 -15.82
CA GLU A 517 43.78 -57.80 -14.67
C GLU A 517 44.31 -56.93 -13.51
N GLU A 518 44.20 -57.50 -12.31
CA GLU A 518 44.46 -56.98 -10.98
C GLU A 518 45.80 -56.24 -10.81
N HIS A 519 45.84 -55.23 -9.92
CA HIS A 519 46.84 -55.23 -8.84
C HIS A 519 46.49 -54.33 -7.64
N LYS A 520 46.69 -54.94 -6.46
CA LYS A 520 46.56 -54.42 -5.10
C LYS A 520 47.79 -53.60 -4.71
N GLY A 521 47.62 -52.54 -3.93
CA GLY A 521 48.72 -51.80 -3.28
C GLY A 521 49.15 -52.41 -1.92
N PRO A 522 50.42 -52.27 -1.51
CA PRO A 522 50.87 -52.44 -0.13
C PRO A 522 50.72 -51.08 0.60
N GLY A 523 50.50 -50.94 1.90
CA GLY A 523 50.66 -51.80 3.06
C GLY A 523 51.06 -50.86 4.21
N SER A 524 50.28 -50.84 5.29
CA SER A 524 50.65 -50.19 6.56
C SER A 524 50.33 -51.20 7.67
N THR A 525 51.38 -51.60 8.37
CA THR A 525 51.36 -52.60 9.43
C THR A 525 51.81 -51.99 10.76
N ILE A 526 51.01 -52.30 11.80
CA ILE A 526 51.39 -52.87 13.12
C ILE A 526 51.90 -51.85 14.18
N PRO A 527 51.59 -51.98 15.49
CA PRO A 527 51.15 -53.16 16.27
C PRO A 527 49.66 -53.50 16.30
#